data_AF-A0ABD5XLY4-F1
#
_entry.id   AF-A0ABD5XLY4-F1
#
_cell.length_a   1.000
_cell.length_b   1.000
_cell.length_c   1.000
_cell.angle_alpha   90.00
_cell.angle_beta   90.00
_cell.angle_gamma   90.00
#
_symmetry.space_group_name_H-M   'P 1'
#
loop_
_entity.id
_entity.type
_entity.pdbx_description
1 polymer ?
#
loop_
_entity_poly.entity_id
_entity_poly.type
_entity_poly.pdbx_seq_one_letter_code
_entity_poly.pdbx_strand_id
1 'polypeptide(L)'
;MKNGVPIRAEQIYHEEEGSPGPGSPGGYEEANVSRHWNPRGCMKGLTLHRRTFEPSRIKYPMVRKGWDPEDPSPEGRGEDEFERVSWEEAIDLIAEKMANLDDEKRFHVFNAIKADGLITRHGAGRRLASIFGGCEWTEYDWYADLPPGHVITTGYQTSDSDASAWRDADYTIMQGKNLIHNKLADNHWLQETRERGGQMVGVYPDYSPTVQKCDRWLPVRPGSDAAFALGMAYVIIEEEAVRPRLHAAVHQPAVARPRGHREVPPRPRGVRRPRAARGGTEGEAGLAHHGGGDDWGDFVVVDGDGQLRAVTREEVGTETPDEARIDVDREVTLADGSTVAVRSDFARQRDNIMDSYDPETVEDITTIPADALRKTAREFAAAEKGQWFTGEGINHWFHSNDALQRTVFFVQSMLGNIGKRGAGYYNYSGQYKIELLDGYPAYVNPDGNAAHGMYPGYAFAFFGGETLDPTTSAATSTANSTSCRRATPTNR
;
A
#
# COMPACT_ATOMS: atom_id res chain seq x y z
N MET A 1 14.37 11.38 2.22
CA MET A 1 14.21 11.22 0.76
C MET A 1 15.05 10.03 0.33
N LYS A 2 14.50 9.06 -0.41
CA LYS A 2 15.28 8.02 -1.13
C LYS A 2 14.89 8.15 -2.60
N ASN A 3 15.87 8.29 -3.51
CA ASN A 3 15.64 8.48 -4.95
C ASN A 3 14.74 9.68 -5.30
N GLY A 4 14.86 10.80 -4.59
CA GLY A 4 14.07 12.02 -4.89
C GLY A 4 12.59 11.96 -4.49
N VAL A 5 12.11 10.82 -3.97
CA VAL A 5 10.73 10.68 -3.46
C VAL A 5 10.67 11.15 -1.99
N PRO A 6 9.75 12.07 -1.65
CA PRO A 6 9.46 12.43 -0.26
C PRO A 6 8.89 11.20 0.46
N ILE A 7 9.66 10.68 1.40
CA ILE A 7 9.24 9.60 2.28
C ILE A 7 8.68 10.26 3.55
N ARG A 8 7.44 9.94 3.93
CA ARG A 8 6.80 10.37 5.19
C ARG A 8 7.72 10.15 6.40
N ALA A 9 8.22 11.22 7.02
CA ALA A 9 9.22 11.22 8.10
C ALA A 9 8.59 11.51 9.47
N GLU A 10 7.39 10.98 9.74
CA GLU A 10 6.62 11.27 10.96
C GLU A 10 7.22 10.69 12.26
N GLN A 11 8.40 10.05 12.19
CA GLN A 11 9.01 9.37 13.33
C GLN A 11 10.45 9.77 13.67
N ILE A 12 11.05 10.76 12.99
CA ILE A 12 12.35 11.28 13.42
C ILE A 12 12.12 12.26 14.59
N TYR A 13 12.08 11.72 15.80
CA TYR A 13 11.84 12.50 17.01
C TYR A 13 13.10 13.09 17.65
N HIS A 14 14.34 12.77 17.24
CA HIS A 14 15.56 13.40 17.79
C HIS A 14 16.79 13.41 16.84
N GLU A 15 17.74 14.27 17.21
CA GLU A 15 19.04 14.60 16.62
C GLU A 15 20.01 13.40 16.63
N GLU A 16 20.50 12.96 15.47
CA GLU A 16 21.83 12.31 15.33
C GLU A 16 22.27 12.22 13.85
N GLU A 17 23.58 12.29 13.65
CA GLU A 17 24.29 12.50 12.38
C GLU A 17 24.03 11.41 11.32
N GLY A 18 23.63 11.82 10.12
CA GLY A 18 23.65 10.98 8.91
C GLY A 18 22.32 10.86 8.18
N SER A 19 21.20 11.10 8.86
CA SER A 19 19.97 11.57 8.23
C SER A 19 20.07 13.09 8.12
N PRO A 20 19.53 13.77 7.09
CA PRO A 20 19.39 15.22 7.11
C PRO A 20 18.40 15.68 8.22
N GLY A 21 18.02 14.80 9.14
CA GLY A 21 17.53 15.17 10.45
C GLY A 21 18.53 16.05 11.23
N PRO A 22 18.11 16.54 12.40
CA PRO A 22 18.65 17.73 13.04
C PRO A 22 20.09 17.62 13.60
N GLY A 23 20.82 16.55 13.27
CA GLY A 23 22.24 16.36 13.59
C GLY A 23 23.21 16.47 12.40
N SER A 24 22.80 16.65 11.14
CA SER A 24 23.77 16.79 10.02
C SER A 24 24.38 18.20 9.94
N PRO A 25 25.57 18.39 9.33
CA PRO A 25 26.27 19.69 9.18
C PRO A 25 25.57 20.78 8.34
N GLY A 26 24.24 20.72 8.20
CA GLY A 26 23.38 21.78 7.67
C GLY A 26 21.95 21.78 8.25
N GLY A 27 21.68 20.99 9.30
CA GLY A 27 20.49 21.06 10.15
C GLY A 27 19.13 21.02 9.44
N TYR A 28 18.10 21.54 10.12
CA TYR A 28 16.70 21.61 9.65
C TYR A 28 16.52 22.25 8.26
N GLU A 29 17.46 23.11 7.86
CA GLU A 29 17.43 23.89 6.62
C GLU A 29 17.73 23.03 5.39
N GLU A 30 18.63 22.04 5.50
CA GLU A 30 18.94 21.13 4.39
C GLU A 30 17.89 20.03 4.19
N ALA A 31 17.23 19.56 5.25
CA ALA A 31 16.12 18.59 5.13
C ALA A 31 14.75 19.22 4.82
N ASN A 32 14.64 20.55 4.85
CA ASN A 32 13.35 21.25 4.72
C ASN A 32 12.30 20.71 5.73
N VAL A 33 12.74 20.30 6.92
CA VAL A 33 11.88 19.84 8.01
C VAL A 33 11.34 21.06 8.75
N SER A 34 10.03 21.17 8.84
CA SER A 34 9.38 22.33 9.42
C SER A 34 9.35 22.27 10.95
N ARG A 35 9.57 23.41 11.62
CA ARG A 35 9.34 23.54 13.08
C ARG A 35 7.85 23.72 13.43
N HIS A 36 6.98 23.89 12.44
CA HIS A 36 5.53 24.12 12.63
C HIS A 36 4.72 22.84 12.87
N TRP A 37 5.34 21.73 13.26
CA TRP A 37 4.62 20.56 13.73
C TRP A 37 3.88 20.80 15.04
N ASN A 38 4.42 21.65 15.90
CA ASN A 38 3.87 21.92 17.23
C ASN A 38 2.55 22.70 17.15
N PRO A 39 1.58 22.45 18.05
CA PRO A 39 1.70 21.62 19.27
C PRO A 39 1.33 20.14 19.08
N ARG A 40 0.89 19.70 17.89
CA ARG A 40 0.24 18.39 17.67
C ARG A 40 -0.79 18.10 18.78
N GLY A 41 -0.87 16.84 19.19
CA GLY A 41 -1.77 16.37 20.23
C GLY A 41 -3.21 16.22 19.75
N CYS A 42 -4.03 15.63 20.60
CA CYS A 42 -5.47 15.57 20.37
C CYS A 42 -6.20 15.49 21.72
N MET A 43 -7.51 15.70 21.69
CA MET A 43 -8.37 15.60 22.89
C MET A 43 -8.16 14.29 23.65
N LYS A 44 -7.96 13.17 22.93
CA LYS A 44 -7.75 11.85 23.53
C LYS A 44 -6.41 11.77 24.27
N GLY A 45 -5.34 12.26 23.65
CA GLY A 45 -4.00 12.31 24.26
C GLY A 45 -3.96 13.15 25.54
N LEU A 46 -4.63 14.30 25.54
CA LEU A 46 -4.73 15.17 26.72
C LEU A 46 -5.45 14.50 27.91
N THR A 47 -6.33 13.55 27.64
CA THR A 47 -7.08 12.80 28.66
C THR A 47 -6.45 11.46 29.06
N LEU A 48 -5.27 11.10 28.52
CA LEU A 48 -4.68 9.77 28.75
C LEU A 48 -4.46 9.46 30.23
N HIS A 49 -4.12 10.47 31.04
CA HIS A 49 -3.97 10.34 32.50
C HIS A 49 -5.23 9.78 33.19
N ARG A 50 -6.42 9.95 32.61
CA ARG A 50 -7.66 9.35 33.15
C ARG A 50 -7.58 7.83 33.16
N ARG A 51 -7.04 7.19 32.11
CA ARG A 51 -6.88 5.73 32.05
C ARG A 51 -5.97 5.19 33.15
N THR A 52 -5.02 5.98 33.63
CA THR A 52 -4.13 5.61 34.73
C THR A 52 -4.86 5.52 36.07
N PHE A 53 -5.89 6.32 36.28
CA PHE A 53 -6.60 6.42 37.56
C PHE A 53 -8.05 5.92 37.50
N GLU A 54 -8.51 5.46 36.35
CA GLU A 54 -9.87 4.98 36.14
C GLU A 54 -10.16 3.72 36.98
N PRO A 55 -11.38 3.57 37.56
CA PRO A 55 -11.76 2.38 38.32
C PRO A 55 -11.61 1.06 37.55
N SER A 56 -11.76 1.09 36.23
CA SER A 56 -11.65 -0.07 35.33
C SER A 56 -10.20 -0.52 35.06
N ARG A 57 -9.19 0.23 35.54
CA ARG A 57 -7.78 -0.12 35.31
C ARG A 57 -7.46 -1.49 35.91
N ILE A 58 -6.92 -2.38 35.08
CA ILE A 58 -6.37 -3.67 35.52
C ILE A 58 -5.10 -3.40 36.34
N LYS A 59 -5.11 -3.82 37.61
CA LYS A 59 -4.03 -3.56 38.59
C LYS A 59 -3.14 -4.76 38.86
N TYR A 60 -3.68 -5.97 38.68
CA TYR A 60 -3.03 -7.22 39.03
C TYR A 60 -3.31 -8.27 37.94
N PRO A 61 -2.45 -9.29 37.81
CA PRO A 61 -2.79 -10.50 37.08
C PRO A 61 -4.06 -11.12 37.67
N MET A 62 -4.91 -11.63 36.79
CA MET A 62 -6.16 -12.26 37.16
C MET A 62 -6.43 -13.47 36.26
N VAL A 63 -7.02 -14.49 36.84
CA VAL A 63 -7.48 -15.70 36.14
C VAL A 63 -8.99 -15.79 36.30
N ARG A 64 -9.64 -16.37 35.31
CA ARG A 64 -11.09 -16.56 35.29
C ARG A 64 -11.44 -17.68 36.26
N LYS A 65 -12.40 -17.50 37.17
CA LYS A 65 -12.69 -18.50 38.23
C LYS A 65 -13.13 -19.87 37.69
N GLY A 66 -13.79 -19.90 36.54
CA GLY A 66 -14.17 -21.15 35.88
C GLY A 66 -13.08 -21.74 34.98
N TRP A 67 -11.88 -21.16 34.94
CA TRP A 67 -10.78 -21.68 34.14
C TRP A 67 -9.97 -22.72 34.93
N ASP A 68 -9.82 -23.90 34.35
CA ASP A 68 -8.90 -24.94 34.80
C ASP A 68 -7.93 -25.30 33.65
N PRO A 69 -6.68 -25.68 33.93
CA PRO A 69 -5.77 -26.13 32.89
C PRO A 69 -6.33 -27.31 32.08
N GLU A 70 -6.90 -28.32 32.74
CA GLU A 70 -7.41 -29.52 32.07
C GLU A 70 -8.81 -29.29 31.48
N ASP A 71 -9.58 -28.38 32.06
CA ASP A 71 -10.89 -27.94 31.55
C ASP A 71 -10.98 -26.40 31.43
N PRO A 72 -10.61 -25.82 30.27
CA PRO A 72 -10.52 -24.37 30.10
C PRO A 72 -11.89 -23.66 30.06
N SER A 73 -13.01 -24.41 30.08
CA SER A 73 -14.40 -23.91 30.11
C SER A 73 -14.66 -22.72 29.17
N PRO A 74 -14.51 -22.88 27.85
CA PRO A 74 -14.63 -21.77 26.90
C PRO A 74 -16.00 -21.05 26.94
N GLU A 75 -17.05 -21.74 27.35
CA GLU A 75 -18.42 -21.23 27.43
C GLU A 75 -18.64 -20.09 28.42
N GLY A 76 -17.88 -20.00 29.52
CA GLY A 76 -18.03 -18.90 30.49
C GLY A 76 -17.26 -17.62 30.09
N ARG A 77 -16.61 -17.58 28.92
CA ARG A 77 -15.82 -16.42 28.49
C ARG A 77 -16.74 -15.21 28.26
N GLY A 78 -16.49 -14.14 28.99
CA GLY A 78 -17.29 -12.91 28.95
C GLY A 78 -18.33 -12.80 30.08
N GLU A 79 -18.55 -13.86 30.84
CA GLU A 79 -19.51 -13.91 31.96
C GLU A 79 -18.84 -14.19 33.31
N ASP A 80 -17.83 -15.07 33.32
CA ASP A 80 -17.17 -15.47 34.55
C ASP A 80 -16.54 -14.30 35.32
N GLU A 81 -16.56 -14.44 36.64
CA GLU A 81 -15.77 -13.63 37.52
C GLU A 81 -14.28 -13.95 37.42
N PHE A 82 -13.46 -12.98 37.81
CA PHE A 82 -12.01 -13.11 37.88
C PHE A 82 -11.55 -13.19 39.34
N GLU A 83 -10.50 -13.95 39.58
CA GLU A 83 -9.75 -13.93 40.82
C GLU A 83 -8.31 -13.46 40.58
N ARG A 84 -7.74 -12.82 41.59
CA ARG A 84 -6.38 -12.30 41.53
C ARG A 84 -5.38 -13.43 41.79
N VAL A 85 -4.33 -13.49 40.96
CA VAL A 85 -3.19 -14.40 41.13
C VAL A 85 -1.88 -13.62 41.24
N SER A 86 -0.78 -14.30 41.58
CA SER A 86 0.56 -13.69 41.52
C SER A 86 1.04 -13.56 40.07
N TRP A 87 2.13 -12.82 39.85
CA TRP A 87 2.75 -12.75 38.52
C TRP A 87 3.39 -14.09 38.15
N GLU A 88 4.03 -14.74 39.12
CA GLU A 88 4.65 -16.05 38.96
C GLU A 88 3.61 -17.09 38.51
N GLU A 89 2.47 -17.15 39.21
CA GLU A 89 1.37 -18.07 38.89
C GLU A 89 0.80 -17.80 37.50
N ALA A 90 0.53 -16.53 37.15
CA ALA A 90 0.03 -16.20 35.83
C ALA A 90 1.01 -16.58 34.70
N ILE A 91 2.31 -16.37 34.91
CA ILE A 91 3.35 -16.72 33.93
C ILE A 91 3.48 -18.24 33.81
N ASP A 92 3.48 -18.97 34.93
CA ASP A 92 3.57 -20.44 34.94
C ASP A 92 2.39 -21.07 34.19
N LEU A 93 1.16 -20.58 34.42
CA LEU A 93 -0.02 -21.07 33.69
C LEU A 93 0.09 -20.85 32.17
N ILE A 94 0.58 -19.67 31.74
CA ILE A 94 0.80 -19.38 30.32
C ILE A 94 1.90 -20.28 29.75
N ALA A 95 3.03 -20.42 30.44
CA ALA A 95 4.17 -21.21 30.00
C ALA A 95 3.83 -22.70 29.91
N GLU A 96 3.13 -23.25 30.90
CA GLU A 96 2.65 -24.63 30.91
C GLU A 96 1.73 -24.90 29.72
N LYS A 97 0.80 -23.98 29.42
CA LYS A 97 -0.07 -24.12 28.24
C LYS A 97 0.68 -23.99 26.93
N MET A 98 1.67 -23.12 26.83
CA MET A 98 2.52 -23.03 25.66
C MET A 98 3.36 -24.31 25.44
N ALA A 99 3.89 -24.90 26.52
CA ALA A 99 4.72 -26.10 26.47
C ALA A 99 3.92 -27.37 26.14
N ASN A 100 2.65 -27.42 26.53
CA ASN A 100 1.76 -28.58 26.33
C ASN A 100 0.79 -28.41 25.15
N LEU A 101 1.10 -27.55 24.17
CA LEU A 101 0.32 -27.47 22.94
C LEU A 101 0.49 -28.76 22.12
N ASP A 102 -0.62 -29.30 21.61
CA ASP A 102 -0.58 -30.39 20.63
C ASP A 102 0.29 -30.00 19.42
N ASP A 103 0.91 -30.99 18.77
CA ASP A 103 1.82 -30.77 17.62
C ASP A 103 1.20 -29.99 16.46
N GLU A 104 -0.14 -30.00 16.33
CA GLU A 104 -0.90 -29.26 15.30
C GLU A 104 -1.33 -27.85 15.73
N LYS A 105 -1.16 -27.49 17.01
CA LYS A 105 -1.59 -26.20 17.57
C LYS A 105 -0.43 -25.25 17.75
N ARG A 106 -0.69 -23.95 17.58
CA ARG A 106 0.25 -22.86 17.85
C ARG A 106 -0.45 -21.77 18.63
N PHE A 107 0.29 -21.06 19.47
CA PHE A 107 -0.22 -19.83 20.06
C PHE A 107 -0.10 -18.70 19.04
N HIS A 108 -1.04 -17.77 19.09
CA HIS A 108 -1.11 -16.66 18.16
C HIS A 108 -0.86 -15.34 18.88
N VAL A 109 -0.07 -14.47 18.26
CA VAL A 109 0.14 -13.10 18.71
C VAL A 109 -0.52 -12.17 17.71
N PHE A 110 -1.54 -11.45 18.17
CA PHE A 110 -2.19 -10.37 17.42
C PHE A 110 -1.83 -9.05 18.08
N ASN A 111 -1.25 -8.13 17.30
CA ASN A 111 -0.80 -6.86 17.83
C ASN A 111 -1.45 -5.68 17.12
N ALA A 112 -2.40 -5.07 17.82
CA ALA A 112 -3.18 -3.97 17.30
C ALA A 112 -2.41 -2.64 17.37
N ILE A 113 -2.17 -2.03 16.18
CA ILE A 113 -1.70 -0.66 15.91
C ILE A 113 -0.22 -0.41 16.24
N LYS A 114 0.59 0.03 15.25
CA LYS A 114 2.06 0.18 15.34
C LYS A 114 2.60 1.32 16.22
N ALA A 115 1.75 1.94 17.02
CA ALA A 115 1.98 3.28 17.59
C ALA A 115 2.66 3.28 18.96
N ASP A 116 2.72 2.15 19.63
CA ASP A 116 3.18 2.05 21.01
C ASP A 116 4.48 1.27 21.09
N GLY A 117 5.57 1.97 21.41
CA GLY A 117 6.82 1.36 21.87
C GLY A 117 7.32 0.19 21.02
N LEU A 118 8.19 0.50 20.05
CA LEU A 118 8.90 -0.46 19.19
C LEU A 118 9.34 -1.74 19.92
N ILE A 119 9.86 -1.60 21.14
CA ILE A 119 10.43 -2.71 21.92
C ILE A 119 9.37 -3.40 22.78
N THR A 120 8.57 -2.64 23.53
CA THR A 120 7.74 -3.20 24.61
C THR A 120 6.41 -3.77 24.14
N ARG A 121 5.73 -3.13 23.18
CA ARG A 121 4.43 -3.61 22.70
C ARG A 121 4.54 -4.27 21.34
N HIS A 122 5.33 -3.75 20.40
CA HIS A 122 5.55 -4.42 19.11
C HIS A 122 6.51 -5.59 19.16
N GLY A 123 7.71 -5.36 19.68
CA GLY A 123 8.79 -6.32 19.60
C GLY A 123 8.62 -7.53 20.52
N ALA A 124 8.15 -7.33 21.77
CA ALA A 124 8.13 -8.40 22.78
C ALA A 124 7.24 -9.60 22.41
N GLY A 125 6.00 -9.35 21.99
CA GLY A 125 5.09 -10.43 21.56
C GLY A 125 5.56 -11.12 20.28
N ARG A 126 6.05 -10.35 19.30
CA ARG A 126 6.61 -10.91 18.05
C ARG A 126 7.83 -11.78 18.33
N ARG A 127 8.75 -11.31 19.17
CA ARG A 127 9.94 -12.06 19.58
C ARG A 127 9.57 -13.35 20.32
N LEU A 128 8.56 -13.31 21.20
CA LEU A 128 8.04 -14.52 21.85
C LEU A 128 7.55 -15.54 20.81
N ALA A 129 6.75 -15.09 19.83
CA ALA A 129 6.29 -15.96 18.74
C ALA A 129 7.46 -16.51 17.91
N SER A 130 8.43 -15.68 17.51
CA SER A 130 9.60 -16.11 16.74
C SER A 130 10.43 -17.18 17.46
N ILE A 131 10.65 -17.04 18.77
CA ILE A 131 11.50 -17.96 19.55
C ILE A 131 10.79 -19.28 19.81
N PHE A 132 9.51 -19.25 20.19
CA PHE A 132 8.77 -20.44 20.63
C PHE A 132 7.88 -21.04 19.54
N GLY A 133 8.06 -20.63 18.28
CA GLY A 133 7.32 -21.17 17.13
C GLY A 133 5.85 -20.76 17.07
N GLY A 134 5.46 -19.67 17.73
CA GLY A 134 4.13 -19.08 17.62
C GLY A 134 3.86 -18.44 16.25
N CYS A 135 2.60 -18.10 16.01
CA CYS A 135 2.17 -17.45 14.76
C CYS A 135 1.82 -15.99 15.00
N GLU A 136 2.37 -15.11 14.19
CA GLU A 136 1.98 -13.70 14.14
C GLU A 136 0.85 -13.49 13.12
N TRP A 137 -0.15 -12.68 13.50
CA TRP A 137 -1.21 -12.23 12.61
C TRP A 137 -0.84 -10.92 11.92
N THR A 138 -1.35 -10.76 10.70
CA THR A 138 -1.28 -9.50 9.97
C THR A 138 -2.42 -8.57 10.41
N GLU A 139 -2.09 -7.30 10.62
CA GLU A 139 -3.04 -6.30 11.12
C GLU A 139 -3.47 -5.26 10.07
N TYR A 140 -2.59 -4.92 9.11
CA TYR A 140 -2.82 -3.79 8.22
C TYR A 140 -3.87 -4.11 7.13
N ASP A 141 -3.79 -5.31 6.58
CA ASP A 141 -4.78 -5.93 5.71
C ASP A 141 -6.06 -6.30 6.47
N TRP A 142 -5.94 -6.87 7.68
CA TRP A 142 -7.08 -7.27 8.51
C TRP A 142 -7.96 -6.09 8.90
N TYR A 143 -7.38 -4.92 9.20
CA TYR A 143 -8.13 -3.69 9.43
C TYR A 143 -8.73 -3.08 8.18
N ALA A 144 -8.40 -3.61 6.99
CA ALA A 144 -8.63 -2.99 5.70
C ALA A 144 -8.01 -1.58 5.60
N ASP A 145 -6.97 -1.31 6.40
CA ASP A 145 -6.20 -0.08 6.34
C ASP A 145 -5.21 -0.11 5.18
N LEU A 146 -4.70 -1.29 4.82
CA LEU A 146 -3.83 -1.55 3.66
C LEU A 146 -4.57 -1.12 2.39
N PRO A 147 -3.97 -0.27 1.54
CA PRO A 147 -4.51 0.08 0.23
C PRO A 147 -4.07 -0.95 -0.83
N PRO A 148 -4.86 -1.99 -1.16
CA PRO A 148 -4.40 -3.02 -2.10
C PRO A 148 -4.15 -2.46 -3.50
N GLY A 149 -4.93 -1.48 -3.97
CA GLY A 149 -4.70 -0.85 -5.27
C GLY A 149 -3.37 -0.09 -5.35
N HIS A 150 -2.87 0.40 -4.21
CA HIS A 150 -1.52 0.96 -4.10
C HIS A 150 -0.45 -0.11 -4.26
N VAL A 151 -0.61 -1.24 -3.58
CA VAL A 151 0.33 -2.38 -3.67
C VAL A 151 0.37 -2.92 -5.09
N ILE A 152 -0.79 -3.13 -5.70
CA ILE A 152 -0.92 -3.63 -7.07
C ILE A 152 -0.24 -2.69 -8.07
N THR A 153 -0.40 -1.37 -7.90
CA THR A 153 0.17 -0.38 -8.81
C THR A 153 1.68 -0.22 -8.65
N THR A 154 2.17 -0.19 -7.41
CA THR A 154 3.53 0.29 -7.10
C THR A 154 4.49 -0.79 -6.60
N GLY A 155 3.96 -1.94 -6.16
CA GLY A 155 4.72 -2.97 -5.46
C GLY A 155 5.13 -2.60 -4.03
N TYR A 156 4.85 -1.38 -3.56
CA TYR A 156 5.09 -0.96 -2.18
C TYR A 156 3.87 -1.24 -1.29
N GLN A 157 4.12 -1.60 -0.02
CA GLN A 157 3.04 -1.76 0.97
C GLN A 157 2.14 -0.51 1.03
N THR A 158 2.75 0.67 1.19
CA THR A 158 2.12 1.99 1.04
C THR A 158 3.22 3.04 0.92
N SER A 159 3.02 4.05 0.08
CA SER A 159 3.87 5.24 -0.01
C SER A 159 3.02 6.51 0.15
N ASP A 160 3.46 7.41 1.03
CA ASP A 160 2.75 8.65 1.33
C ASP A 160 3.72 9.79 1.56
N SER A 161 3.21 11.02 1.45
CA SER A 161 3.95 12.21 1.81
C SER A 161 4.01 12.44 3.31
N ASP A 162 5.04 13.16 3.70
CA ASP A 162 5.06 13.83 5.00
C ASP A 162 3.97 14.91 5.03
N ALA A 163 3.23 15.04 6.13
CA ALA A 163 2.10 15.97 6.19
C ALA A 163 2.51 17.44 5.99
N SER A 164 3.77 17.80 6.30
CA SER A 164 4.29 19.13 6.02
C SER A 164 4.41 19.44 4.53
N ALA A 165 4.34 18.45 3.64
CA ALA A 165 4.33 18.64 2.20
C ALA A 165 2.93 19.04 1.68
N TRP A 166 1.86 18.80 2.45
CA TRP A 166 0.49 19.08 1.99
C TRP A 166 0.28 20.58 1.72
N ARG A 167 0.96 21.46 2.47
CA ARG A 167 0.92 22.92 2.32
C ARG A 167 1.44 23.42 0.98
N ASP A 168 2.20 22.58 0.27
CA ASP A 168 2.85 22.95 -1.00
C ASP A 168 1.96 22.70 -2.21
N ALA A 169 0.79 22.07 -2.04
CA ALA A 169 -0.16 21.83 -3.11
C ALA A 169 -0.95 23.09 -3.48
N ASP A 170 -1.33 23.19 -4.77
CA ASP A 170 -2.20 24.25 -5.27
C ASP A 170 -3.64 23.76 -5.45
N TYR A 171 -3.83 22.43 -5.59
CA TYR A 171 -5.13 21.80 -5.68
C TYR A 171 -5.15 20.46 -4.94
N THR A 172 -6.12 20.30 -4.04
CA THR A 172 -6.24 19.15 -3.16
C THR A 172 -7.60 18.50 -3.32
N ILE A 173 -7.65 17.24 -3.73
CA ILE A 173 -8.85 16.42 -3.68
C ILE A 173 -8.78 15.55 -2.42
N MET A 174 -9.81 15.58 -1.59
CA MET A 174 -9.96 14.67 -0.45
C MET A 174 -11.20 13.80 -0.69
N GLN A 175 -11.01 12.49 -0.82
CA GLN A 175 -12.07 11.55 -1.15
C GLN A 175 -12.14 10.43 -0.11
N GLY A 176 -13.25 10.35 0.62
CA GLY A 176 -13.42 9.31 1.66
C GLY A 176 -12.41 9.37 2.82
N LYS A 177 -11.65 10.47 2.97
CA LYS A 177 -10.73 10.69 4.11
C LYS A 177 -11.08 11.95 4.89
N ASN A 178 -11.58 11.83 6.11
CA ASN A 178 -11.86 12.99 6.95
C ASN A 178 -10.58 13.48 7.67
N LEU A 179 -9.71 14.19 6.94
CA LEU A 179 -8.43 14.70 7.46
C LEU A 179 -8.60 15.65 8.66
N ILE A 180 -9.69 16.41 8.75
CA ILE A 180 -9.93 17.31 9.89
C ILE A 180 -10.16 16.53 11.20
N HIS A 181 -10.93 15.43 11.14
CA HIS A 181 -11.24 14.63 12.33
C HIS A 181 -10.18 13.55 12.60
N ASN A 182 -9.82 12.75 11.58
CA ASN A 182 -8.97 11.57 11.74
C ASN A 182 -7.47 11.89 11.74
N LYS A 183 -7.06 13.06 11.21
CA LYS A 183 -5.68 13.58 11.26
C LYS A 183 -5.61 14.93 11.98
N LEU A 184 -6.30 15.01 13.13
CA LEU A 184 -6.45 16.24 13.90
C LEU A 184 -5.12 16.92 14.28
N ALA A 185 -4.04 16.17 14.51
CA ALA A 185 -2.74 16.75 14.86
C ALA A 185 -1.98 17.35 13.66
N ASP A 186 -2.40 17.03 12.44
CA ASP A 186 -1.69 17.36 11.18
C ASP A 186 -2.51 18.26 10.26
N ASN A 187 -3.83 18.35 10.47
CA ASN A 187 -4.72 19.04 9.55
C ASN A 187 -4.48 20.55 9.41
N HIS A 188 -3.70 21.17 10.31
CA HIS A 188 -3.35 22.59 10.19
C HIS A 188 -2.54 22.89 8.93
N TRP A 189 -1.79 21.90 8.39
CA TRP A 189 -1.10 22.04 7.11
C TRP A 189 -2.05 22.35 5.94
N LEU A 190 -3.28 21.84 5.99
CA LEU A 190 -4.30 22.15 4.97
C LEU A 190 -4.82 23.59 5.08
N GLN A 191 -4.73 24.22 6.27
CA GLN A 191 -5.08 25.65 6.38
C GLN A 191 -4.04 26.52 5.67
N GLU A 192 -2.76 26.18 5.79
CA GLU A 192 -1.68 26.89 5.07
C GLU A 192 -1.85 26.79 3.54
N THR A 193 -2.29 25.64 3.02
CA THR A 193 -2.68 25.50 1.61
C THR A 193 -3.72 26.54 1.20
N ARG A 194 -4.77 26.72 2.02
CA ARG A 194 -5.86 27.68 1.73
C ARG A 194 -5.40 29.13 1.83
N GLU A 195 -4.58 29.45 2.84
CA GLU A 195 -4.04 30.81 3.02
C GLU A 195 -3.17 31.25 1.83
N ARG A 196 -2.52 30.29 1.15
CA ARG A 196 -1.80 30.50 -0.11
C ARG A 196 -2.70 30.61 -1.35
N GLY A 197 -4.01 30.42 -1.20
CA GLY A 197 -4.99 30.42 -2.30
C GLY A 197 -5.18 29.05 -2.97
N GLY A 198 -4.59 27.98 -2.43
CA GLY A 198 -4.81 26.62 -2.93
C GLY A 198 -6.26 26.18 -2.77
N GLN A 199 -6.75 25.40 -3.72
CA GLN A 199 -8.13 24.93 -3.76
C GLN A 199 -8.27 23.55 -3.10
N MET A 200 -9.38 23.32 -2.41
CA MET A 200 -9.70 22.05 -1.79
C MET A 200 -11.09 21.55 -2.21
N VAL A 201 -11.15 20.33 -2.73
CA VAL A 201 -12.39 19.67 -3.14
C VAL A 201 -12.62 18.44 -2.27
N GLY A 202 -13.81 18.34 -1.69
CA GLY A 202 -14.23 17.18 -0.91
C GLY A 202 -15.19 16.29 -1.70
N VAL A 203 -14.85 15.01 -1.84
CA VAL A 203 -15.70 13.98 -2.45
C VAL A 203 -16.19 13.04 -1.35
N TYR A 204 -17.43 13.24 -0.90
CA TYR A 204 -18.00 12.53 0.26
C TYR A 204 -19.51 12.38 0.10
N PRO A 205 -20.11 11.27 0.56
CA PRO A 205 -21.56 11.12 0.57
C PRO A 205 -22.25 12.06 1.58
N ASP A 206 -21.54 12.45 2.65
CA ASP A 206 -22.03 13.28 3.74
C ASP A 206 -21.30 14.63 3.84
N TYR A 207 -21.95 15.60 4.47
CA TYR A 207 -21.35 16.91 4.76
C TYR A 207 -20.46 16.84 6.01
N SER A 208 -19.27 16.25 5.84
CA SER A 208 -18.33 16.01 6.93
C SER A 208 -17.58 17.27 7.41
N PRO A 209 -16.92 17.25 8.58
CA PRO A 209 -16.05 18.35 9.02
C PRO A 209 -14.96 18.74 8.02
N THR A 210 -14.47 17.80 7.20
CA THR A 210 -13.55 18.12 6.10
C THR A 210 -14.25 18.93 5.01
N VAL A 211 -15.45 18.52 4.59
CA VAL A 211 -16.22 19.22 3.56
C VAL A 211 -16.48 20.68 3.95
N GLN A 212 -16.75 20.95 5.23
CA GLN A 212 -16.92 22.32 5.75
C GLN A 212 -15.72 23.24 5.47
N LYS A 213 -14.53 22.69 5.23
CA LYS A 213 -13.30 23.44 4.94
C LYS A 213 -12.96 23.49 3.45
N CYS A 214 -13.63 22.68 2.63
CA CYS A 214 -13.43 22.64 1.19
C CYS A 214 -14.11 23.81 0.48
N ASP A 215 -13.55 24.21 -0.67
CA ASP A 215 -14.12 25.20 -1.59
C ASP A 215 -15.26 24.58 -2.45
N ARG A 216 -15.23 23.26 -2.64
CA ARG A 216 -16.28 22.50 -3.33
C ARG A 216 -16.57 21.18 -2.65
N TRP A 217 -17.86 20.86 -2.53
CA TRP A 217 -18.33 19.53 -2.14
C TRP A 217 -18.93 18.81 -3.35
N LEU A 218 -18.50 17.57 -3.58
CA LEU A 218 -19.05 16.65 -4.56
C LEU A 218 -19.72 15.48 -3.82
N PRO A 219 -21.06 15.44 -3.72
CA PRO A 219 -21.79 14.38 -3.04
C PRO A 219 -21.80 13.11 -3.87
N VAL A 220 -20.91 12.18 -3.55
CA VAL A 220 -20.79 10.89 -4.25
C VAL A 220 -21.75 9.86 -3.67
N ARG A 221 -22.37 9.04 -4.53
CA ARG A 221 -23.12 7.85 -4.12
C ARG A 221 -22.15 6.84 -3.48
N PRO A 222 -22.38 6.36 -2.23
CA PRO A 222 -21.46 5.43 -1.57
C PRO A 222 -21.14 4.19 -2.41
N GLY A 223 -19.86 3.87 -2.55
CA GLY A 223 -19.39 2.70 -3.30
C GLY A 223 -19.27 2.91 -4.81
N SER A 224 -19.58 4.11 -5.32
CA SER A 224 -19.43 4.48 -6.74
C SER A 224 -18.18 5.32 -7.03
N ASP A 225 -17.36 5.57 -6.01
CA ASP A 225 -16.21 6.47 -6.01
C ASP A 225 -15.22 6.26 -7.16
N ALA A 226 -14.99 5.01 -7.59
CA ALA A 226 -14.10 4.70 -8.70
C ALA A 226 -14.56 5.33 -10.02
N ALA A 227 -15.88 5.44 -10.25
CA ALA A 227 -16.42 6.05 -11.45
C ALA A 227 -16.13 7.56 -11.51
N PHE A 228 -16.07 8.26 -10.37
CA PHE A 228 -15.65 9.66 -10.33
C PHE A 228 -14.21 9.82 -10.84
N ALA A 229 -13.27 8.98 -10.38
CA ALA A 229 -11.89 9.05 -10.84
C ALA A 229 -11.75 8.65 -12.32
N LEU A 230 -12.57 7.72 -12.82
CA LEU A 230 -12.61 7.36 -14.24
C LEU A 230 -13.17 8.50 -15.10
N GLY A 231 -14.20 9.21 -14.63
CA GLY A 231 -14.71 10.42 -15.27
C GLY A 231 -13.71 11.58 -15.27
N MET A 232 -12.92 11.71 -14.21
CA MET A 232 -11.79 12.65 -14.18
C MET A 232 -10.76 12.29 -15.26
N ALA A 233 -10.42 11.00 -15.39
CA ALA A 233 -9.52 10.52 -16.43
C ALA A 233 -10.07 10.75 -17.84
N TYR A 234 -11.38 10.51 -18.06
CA TYR A 234 -12.06 10.77 -19.34
C TYR A 234 -11.83 12.22 -19.79
N VAL A 235 -12.14 13.21 -18.93
CA VAL A 235 -12.02 14.62 -19.30
C VAL A 235 -10.57 15.03 -19.57
N ILE A 236 -9.61 14.50 -18.78
CA ILE A 236 -8.18 14.76 -18.97
C ILE A 236 -7.68 14.22 -20.32
N ILE A 237 -8.16 13.04 -20.72
CA ILE A 237 -7.83 12.41 -22.00
C ILE A 237 -8.49 13.16 -23.15
N GLU A 238 -9.80 13.44 -23.04
CA GLU A 238 -10.59 14.11 -24.06
C GLU A 238 -10.03 15.50 -24.40
N GLU A 239 -9.56 16.23 -23.39
CA GLU A 239 -9.00 17.58 -23.55
C GLU A 239 -7.48 17.59 -23.76
N GLU A 240 -6.86 16.43 -24.05
CA GLU A 240 -5.43 16.27 -24.34
C GLU A 240 -4.51 16.85 -23.25
N ALA A 241 -4.93 16.83 -21.98
CA ALA A 241 -4.18 17.38 -20.84
C ALA A 241 -3.12 16.40 -20.28
N VAL A 242 -2.89 15.27 -20.95
CA VAL A 242 -1.89 14.25 -20.56
C VAL A 242 -0.47 14.80 -20.77
N ARG A 243 0.38 14.72 -19.74
CA ARG A 243 1.74 15.23 -19.80
C ARG A 243 2.70 14.22 -20.45
N PRO A 244 3.70 14.68 -21.24
CA PRO A 244 4.64 13.81 -21.95
C PRO A 244 5.51 12.90 -21.07
N ARG A 245 5.63 13.15 -19.76
CA ARG A 245 6.50 12.37 -18.86
C ARG A 245 5.84 11.13 -18.24
N LEU A 246 4.73 10.65 -18.80
CA LEU A 246 4.03 9.45 -18.33
C LEU A 246 4.93 8.19 -18.32
N HIS A 247 5.97 8.17 -19.16
CA HIS A 247 6.89 7.04 -19.37
C HIS A 247 7.68 6.61 -18.13
N ALA A 248 7.97 7.53 -17.20
CA ALA A 248 8.76 7.23 -16.01
C ALA A 248 7.95 6.61 -14.85
N ALA A 249 6.61 6.56 -14.95
CA ALA A 249 5.74 6.25 -13.82
C ALA A 249 4.72 5.11 -14.07
N VAL A 250 4.67 4.56 -15.29
CA VAL A 250 3.70 3.52 -15.65
C VAL A 250 4.43 2.36 -16.31
N HIS A 251 4.27 1.15 -15.76
CA HIS A 251 4.65 -0.07 -16.46
C HIS A 251 3.89 -0.11 -17.79
N GLN A 252 4.61 -0.08 -18.91
CA GLN A 252 4.02 -0.34 -20.22
C GLN A 252 4.28 -1.78 -20.63
N PRO A 253 3.36 -2.72 -20.38
CA PRO A 253 3.38 -3.98 -21.08
C PRO A 253 3.00 -3.74 -22.55
N ALA A 254 3.93 -3.97 -23.47
CA ALA A 254 3.58 -4.53 -24.78
C ALA A 254 3.93 -6.02 -24.70
N VAL A 255 3.12 -6.98 -25.16
CA VAL A 255 2.26 -7.01 -26.34
C VAL A 255 1.08 -7.97 -26.06
N ALA A 256 -0.16 -7.56 -26.35
CA ALA A 256 -1.34 -8.41 -26.19
C ALA A 256 -1.63 -9.24 -27.46
N ARG A 257 -1.92 -10.54 -27.27
CA ARG A 257 -2.56 -11.43 -28.27
C ARG A 257 -4.07 -11.17 -28.33
N PRO A 258 -4.78 -11.58 -29.41
CA PRO A 258 -6.24 -11.62 -29.40
C PRO A 258 -6.73 -12.68 -28.40
N ARG A 259 -7.61 -12.25 -27.48
CA ARG A 259 -8.45 -13.00 -26.51
C ARG A 259 -8.09 -14.48 -26.23
N GLY A 260 -7.70 -14.76 -24.99
CA GLY A 260 -7.90 -16.09 -24.37
C GLY A 260 -6.70 -16.76 -23.69
N HIS A 261 -5.49 -16.18 -23.69
CA HIS A 261 -4.34 -16.82 -23.01
C HIS A 261 -3.39 -15.80 -22.40
N ARG A 262 -2.85 -16.16 -21.23
CA ARG A 262 -1.80 -15.52 -20.41
C ARG A 262 -0.86 -14.58 -21.17
N GLU A 263 -0.56 -13.43 -20.55
CA GLU A 263 0.47 -12.48 -20.98
C GLU A 263 1.84 -13.16 -21.03
N VAL A 264 2.25 -13.61 -22.21
CA VAL A 264 3.62 -14.01 -22.51
C VAL A 264 4.11 -13.05 -23.58
N PRO A 265 5.13 -12.21 -23.34
CA PRO A 265 5.58 -11.24 -24.33
C PRO A 265 6.13 -12.00 -25.58
N PRO A 266 5.53 -11.80 -26.77
CA PRO A 266 6.06 -12.32 -28.03
C PRO A 266 7.38 -11.63 -28.35
N ARG A 267 8.34 -12.38 -28.91
CA ARG A 267 9.67 -11.86 -29.27
C ARG A 267 9.61 -11.10 -30.60
N PRO A 268 9.77 -9.76 -30.63
CA PRO A 268 9.81 -9.01 -31.89
C PRO A 268 11.11 -9.28 -32.63
N ARG A 269 11.07 -9.22 -33.97
CA ARG A 269 12.27 -9.40 -34.80
C ARG A 269 13.22 -8.22 -34.61
N GLY A 270 14.49 -8.49 -34.27
CA GLY A 270 15.55 -7.48 -34.21
C GLY A 270 15.81 -6.87 -32.83
N VAL A 271 15.00 -7.17 -31.81
CA VAL A 271 15.23 -6.74 -30.43
C VAL A 271 16.22 -7.70 -29.76
N ARG A 272 17.42 -7.21 -29.41
CA ARG A 272 18.44 -7.98 -28.67
C ARG A 272 18.44 -7.56 -27.20
N ARG A 273 18.56 -8.55 -26.30
CA ARG A 273 18.77 -8.32 -24.87
C ARG A 273 19.96 -7.37 -24.62
N PRO A 274 19.84 -6.38 -23.73
CA PRO A 274 21.01 -5.79 -23.10
C PRO A 274 21.81 -6.91 -22.44
N ARG A 275 23.07 -7.08 -22.83
CA ARG A 275 23.97 -8.03 -22.18
C ARG A 275 24.16 -7.52 -20.75
N ALA A 276 23.69 -8.25 -19.75
CA ALA A 276 24.04 -7.97 -18.36
C ALA A 276 25.56 -7.81 -18.27
N ALA A 277 26.03 -6.62 -17.90
CA ALA A 277 27.43 -6.32 -17.74
C ALA A 277 27.95 -7.11 -16.53
N ARG A 278 28.43 -8.33 -16.76
CA ARG A 278 29.25 -9.05 -15.77
C ARG A 278 30.62 -8.38 -15.72
N GLY A 279 30.76 -7.39 -14.85
CA GLY A 279 32.03 -6.84 -14.39
C GLY A 279 32.03 -6.78 -12.86
N GLY A 280 32.76 -7.69 -12.22
CA GLY A 280 32.95 -7.69 -10.76
C GLY A 280 33.29 -9.07 -10.21
N THR A 281 34.56 -9.27 -9.88
CA THR A 281 35.13 -10.46 -9.22
C THR A 281 34.98 -10.41 -7.70
N GLU A 282 34.63 -11.58 -7.13
CA GLU A 282 34.91 -12.13 -5.78
C GLU A 282 34.52 -11.36 -4.49
N GLY A 283 33.79 -12.07 -3.60
CA GLY A 283 33.63 -11.71 -2.19
C GLY A 283 32.39 -12.30 -1.50
N GLU A 284 32.46 -13.58 -1.12
CA GLU A 284 31.80 -14.30 -0.01
C GLU A 284 30.32 -14.08 0.42
N ALA A 285 29.70 -15.23 0.74
CA ALA A 285 28.58 -15.46 1.65
C ALA A 285 27.13 -15.24 1.14
N GLY A 286 26.62 -16.26 0.44
CA GLY A 286 25.51 -17.05 0.97
C GLY A 286 24.14 -16.39 1.16
N LEU A 287 23.65 -15.65 0.17
CA LEU A 287 22.20 -15.58 -0.08
C LEU A 287 21.94 -16.36 -1.36
N ALA A 288 21.36 -17.55 -1.22
CA ALA A 288 20.88 -18.32 -2.36
C ALA A 288 19.92 -17.43 -3.16
N HIS A 289 20.37 -16.98 -4.33
CA HIS A 289 19.53 -16.32 -5.32
C HIS A 289 18.31 -17.21 -5.58
N HIS A 290 17.18 -16.85 -5.01
CA HIS A 290 15.89 -17.41 -5.38
C HIS A 290 15.60 -16.96 -6.82
N GLY A 291 15.71 -17.91 -7.77
CA GLY A 291 15.29 -17.73 -9.16
C GLY A 291 16.40 -17.99 -10.16
N GLY A 292 16.55 -19.25 -10.56
CA GLY A 292 17.21 -19.59 -11.81
C GLY A 292 16.33 -19.16 -12.99
N GLY A 293 16.89 -18.38 -13.91
CA GLY A 293 16.24 -17.95 -15.16
C GLY A 293 15.32 -16.75 -14.98
N ASP A 294 15.61 -15.64 -15.67
CA ASP A 294 14.65 -14.56 -15.96
C ASP A 294 13.45 -15.15 -16.72
N ASP A 295 12.45 -15.64 -15.98
CA ASP A 295 11.17 -16.13 -16.50
C ASP A 295 10.15 -14.98 -16.64
N TRP A 296 10.46 -13.81 -16.08
CA TRP A 296 9.76 -12.56 -16.33
C TRP A 296 10.27 -12.00 -17.67
N GLY A 297 9.50 -12.17 -18.75
CA GLY A 297 9.92 -11.74 -20.08
C GLY A 297 10.26 -10.24 -20.15
N ASP A 298 11.22 -9.90 -21.02
CA ASP A 298 11.62 -8.52 -21.30
C ASP A 298 10.40 -7.70 -21.80
N PHE A 299 10.19 -6.49 -21.26
CA PHE A 299 9.13 -5.59 -21.75
C PHE A 299 9.56 -4.94 -23.07
N VAL A 300 8.61 -4.56 -23.93
CA VAL A 300 8.90 -3.87 -25.19
C VAL A 300 8.14 -2.54 -25.21
N VAL A 301 8.85 -1.46 -25.54
CA VAL A 301 8.26 -0.15 -25.77
C VAL A 301 8.49 0.28 -27.22
N VAL A 302 7.68 1.21 -27.70
CA VAL A 302 7.95 1.94 -28.94
C VAL A 302 8.62 3.25 -28.56
N ASP A 303 9.81 3.54 -29.08
CA ASP A 303 10.51 4.81 -28.82
C ASP A 303 10.03 5.97 -29.72
N GLY A 304 10.68 7.13 -29.58
CA GLY A 304 10.31 8.37 -30.27
C GLY A 304 10.40 8.23 -31.79
N ASP A 305 11.38 7.46 -32.25
CA ASP A 305 11.62 7.12 -33.66
C ASP A 305 10.70 6.00 -34.17
N GLY A 306 9.82 5.47 -33.33
CA GLY A 306 8.87 4.43 -33.69
C GLY A 306 9.49 3.03 -33.77
N GLN A 307 10.68 2.83 -33.21
CA GLN A 307 11.37 1.54 -33.13
C GLN A 307 10.98 0.78 -31.86
N LEU A 308 11.08 -0.55 -31.91
CA LEU A 308 10.82 -1.40 -30.76
C LEU A 308 12.09 -1.53 -29.92
N ARG A 309 12.00 -1.21 -28.64
CA ARG A 309 13.09 -1.33 -27.69
C ARG A 309 12.68 -2.24 -26.52
N ALA A 310 13.54 -3.20 -26.19
CA ALA A 310 13.39 -3.94 -24.94
C ALA A 310 13.78 -3.06 -23.75
N VAL A 311 12.99 -3.15 -22.68
CA VAL A 311 13.22 -2.45 -21.42
C VAL A 311 13.11 -3.49 -20.30
N THR A 312 14.12 -3.58 -19.44
CA THR A 312 14.02 -4.42 -18.24
C THR A 312 13.22 -3.71 -17.15
N ARG A 313 12.81 -4.44 -16.11
CA ARG A 313 12.13 -3.85 -14.96
C ARG A 313 12.97 -2.73 -14.32
N GLU A 314 14.27 -2.91 -14.24
CA GLU A 314 15.23 -1.98 -13.64
C GLU A 314 15.40 -0.71 -14.49
N GLU A 315 15.25 -0.85 -15.82
CA GLU A 315 15.28 0.28 -16.75
C GLU A 315 13.95 1.09 -16.74
N VAL A 316 12.89 0.63 -16.05
CA VAL A 316 11.63 1.39 -15.89
C VAL A 316 11.83 2.54 -14.90
N GLY A 317 11.54 3.77 -15.32
CA GLY A 317 11.72 4.99 -14.51
C GLY A 317 12.74 5.94 -15.13
N THR A 318 13.77 6.31 -14.37
CA THR A 318 14.79 7.29 -14.79
C THR A 318 15.68 6.82 -15.93
N GLU A 319 15.77 5.50 -16.14
CA GLU A 319 16.55 4.87 -17.22
C GLU A 319 15.68 4.53 -18.44
N THR A 320 14.37 4.78 -18.36
CA THR A 320 13.46 4.62 -19.49
C THR A 320 13.79 5.71 -20.50
N PRO A 321 13.94 5.38 -21.79
CA PRO A 321 14.13 6.42 -22.80
C PRO A 321 12.98 7.43 -22.73
N ASP A 322 13.34 8.71 -22.59
CA ASP A 322 12.41 9.84 -22.41
C ASP A 322 11.37 9.97 -23.52
N GLU A 323 11.56 9.29 -24.64
CA GLU A 323 10.76 9.41 -25.88
C GLU A 323 9.86 8.20 -26.15
N ALA A 324 9.65 7.29 -25.20
CA ALA A 324 8.69 6.20 -25.43
C ALA A 324 7.33 6.76 -25.88
N ARG A 325 6.56 6.03 -26.68
CA ARG A 325 5.22 6.45 -27.12
C ARG A 325 4.19 5.80 -26.21
N ILE A 326 3.32 6.61 -25.59
CA ILE A 326 2.26 6.10 -24.72
C ILE A 326 1.06 5.60 -25.48
N ASP A 327 0.74 6.22 -26.61
CA ASP A 327 -0.39 5.84 -27.44
C ASP A 327 0.13 5.12 -28.67
N VAL A 328 0.02 3.79 -28.65
CA VAL A 328 0.51 2.91 -29.71
C VAL A 328 -0.62 1.99 -30.12
N ASP A 329 -0.91 1.98 -31.42
CA ASP A 329 -1.79 1.02 -32.07
C ASP A 329 -1.23 0.73 -33.47
N ARG A 330 -0.61 -0.44 -33.64
CA ARG A 330 0.08 -0.78 -34.89
C ARG A 330 0.30 -2.27 -35.07
N GLU A 331 0.63 -2.66 -36.28
CA GLU A 331 1.14 -4.00 -36.57
C GLU A 331 2.64 -4.11 -36.29
N VAL A 332 3.07 -5.26 -35.76
CA VAL A 332 4.48 -5.63 -35.52
C VAL A 332 4.80 -6.98 -36.14
N THR A 333 5.92 -7.06 -36.85
CA THR A 333 6.44 -8.32 -37.39
C THR A 333 7.27 -9.07 -36.36
N LEU A 334 6.88 -10.31 -36.09
CA LEU A 334 7.54 -11.23 -35.15
C LEU A 334 8.79 -11.87 -35.77
N ALA A 335 9.60 -12.51 -34.92
CA ALA A 335 10.83 -13.18 -35.35
C ALA A 335 10.62 -14.29 -36.39
N ASP A 336 9.45 -14.94 -36.38
CA ASP A 336 9.05 -15.97 -37.35
C ASP A 336 8.52 -15.39 -38.67
N GLY A 337 8.45 -14.06 -38.80
CA GLY A 337 7.94 -13.37 -39.98
C GLY A 337 6.42 -13.17 -40.00
N SER A 338 5.68 -13.69 -39.02
CA SER A 338 4.26 -13.37 -38.85
C SER A 338 4.06 -11.94 -38.35
N THR A 339 2.86 -11.39 -38.51
CA THR A 339 2.51 -10.04 -38.06
C THR A 339 1.40 -10.13 -37.01
N VAL A 340 1.48 -9.27 -36.00
CA VAL A 340 0.49 -9.16 -34.92
C VAL A 340 0.16 -7.70 -34.63
N ALA A 341 -1.13 -7.42 -34.43
CA ALA A 341 -1.60 -6.15 -33.90
C ALA A 341 -1.14 -5.97 -32.46
N VAL A 342 -0.53 -4.83 -32.16
CA VAL A 342 -0.07 -4.47 -30.82
C VAL A 342 -0.66 -3.13 -30.43
N ARG A 343 -1.14 -3.05 -29.19
CA ARG A 343 -1.64 -1.82 -28.57
C ARG A 343 -0.90 -1.60 -27.26
N SER A 344 -0.58 -0.34 -26.94
CA SER A 344 -0.06 0.00 -25.61
C SER A 344 -1.14 -0.16 -24.53
N ASP A 345 -0.72 -0.37 -23.28
CA ASP A 345 -1.65 -0.40 -22.15
C ASP A 345 -2.46 0.89 -22.03
N PHE A 346 -1.81 2.06 -22.18
CA PHE A 346 -2.49 3.34 -22.17
C PHE A 346 -3.55 3.46 -23.28
N ALA A 347 -3.27 3.03 -24.52
CA ALA A 347 -4.27 3.07 -25.60
C ALA A 347 -5.49 2.20 -25.27
N ARG A 348 -5.28 1.01 -24.68
CA ARG A 348 -6.37 0.13 -24.24
C ARG A 348 -7.20 0.76 -23.12
N GLN A 349 -6.53 1.33 -22.12
CA GLN A 349 -7.20 1.96 -20.98
C GLN A 349 -7.95 3.21 -21.40
N ARG A 350 -7.35 4.02 -22.27
CA ARG A 350 -7.96 5.19 -22.88
C ARG A 350 -9.27 4.80 -23.55
N ASP A 351 -9.25 3.85 -24.48
CA ASP A 351 -10.47 3.44 -25.20
C ASP A 351 -11.55 2.94 -24.25
N ASN A 352 -11.20 2.08 -23.27
CA ASN A 352 -12.16 1.61 -22.28
C ASN A 352 -12.80 2.76 -21.47
N ILE A 353 -12.01 3.79 -21.13
CA ILE A 353 -12.50 4.96 -20.40
C ILE A 353 -13.42 5.79 -21.30
N MET A 354 -12.96 6.10 -22.52
CA MET A 354 -13.70 6.90 -23.49
C MET A 354 -15.03 6.24 -23.91
N ASP A 355 -15.09 4.91 -23.95
CA ASP A 355 -16.30 4.18 -24.34
C ASP A 355 -17.35 4.05 -23.23
N SER A 356 -16.97 4.24 -21.95
CA SER A 356 -17.82 3.82 -20.80
C SER A 356 -17.98 4.83 -19.67
N TYR A 357 -17.17 5.90 -19.62
CA TYR A 357 -17.11 6.79 -18.47
C TYR A 357 -17.15 8.27 -18.86
N ASP A 358 -17.94 8.61 -19.89
CA ASP A 358 -18.27 10.00 -20.17
C ASP A 358 -18.94 10.68 -18.95
N PRO A 359 -18.84 12.02 -18.80
CA PRO A 359 -19.32 12.71 -17.61
C PRO A 359 -20.79 12.50 -17.30
N GLU A 360 -21.67 12.35 -18.30
CA GLU A 360 -23.09 12.10 -18.12
C GLU A 360 -23.33 10.70 -17.57
N THR A 361 -22.66 9.67 -18.12
CA THR A 361 -22.70 8.31 -17.56
C THR A 361 -22.17 8.27 -16.12
N VAL A 362 -21.11 9.02 -15.82
CA VAL A 362 -20.54 9.11 -14.47
C VAL A 362 -21.51 9.81 -13.50
N GLU A 363 -22.26 10.82 -13.96
CA GLU A 363 -23.31 11.45 -13.16
C GLU A 363 -24.39 10.44 -12.75
N ASP A 364 -24.87 9.60 -13.68
CA ASP A 364 -25.86 8.56 -13.38
C ASP A 364 -25.36 7.55 -12.33
N ILE A 365 -24.08 7.20 -12.40
CA ILE A 365 -23.43 6.25 -11.47
C ILE A 365 -23.20 6.88 -10.09
N THR A 366 -22.71 8.12 -10.06
CA THR A 366 -22.12 8.75 -8.85
C THR A 366 -22.99 9.80 -8.20
N THR A 367 -24.03 10.28 -8.86
CA THR A 367 -24.82 11.47 -8.52
C THR A 367 -24.05 12.79 -8.50
N ILE A 368 -22.77 12.80 -8.90
CA ILE A 368 -21.99 14.03 -9.05
C ILE A 368 -22.37 14.67 -10.39
N PRO A 369 -22.83 15.93 -10.42
CA PRO A 369 -23.19 16.59 -11.67
C PRO A 369 -22.04 16.59 -12.68
N ALA A 370 -22.33 16.26 -13.95
CA ALA A 370 -21.33 16.15 -15.02
C ALA A 370 -20.52 17.45 -15.20
N ASP A 371 -21.17 18.61 -15.08
CA ASP A 371 -20.50 19.92 -15.13
C ASP A 371 -19.53 20.13 -13.96
N ALA A 372 -19.88 19.64 -12.77
CA ALA A 372 -19.02 19.74 -11.60
C ALA A 372 -17.80 18.82 -11.74
N LEU A 373 -17.99 17.61 -12.27
CA LEU A 373 -16.92 16.68 -12.62
C LEU A 373 -15.96 17.30 -13.63
N ARG A 374 -16.47 17.80 -14.77
CA ARG A 374 -15.66 18.48 -15.80
C ARG A 374 -14.87 19.64 -15.23
N LYS A 375 -15.51 20.48 -14.43
CA LYS A 375 -14.87 21.63 -13.79
C LYS A 375 -13.73 21.18 -12.87
N THR A 376 -13.96 20.18 -12.02
CA THR A 376 -12.93 19.65 -11.13
C THR A 376 -11.79 19.00 -11.90
N ALA A 377 -12.06 18.25 -12.98
CA ALA A 377 -11.04 17.64 -13.83
C ALA A 377 -10.13 18.69 -14.48
N ARG A 378 -10.71 19.72 -15.08
CA ARG A 378 -9.98 20.84 -15.70
C ARG A 378 -9.11 21.59 -14.71
N GLU A 379 -9.68 21.95 -13.57
CA GLU A 379 -8.93 22.67 -12.53
C GLU A 379 -7.79 21.81 -11.96
N PHE A 380 -8.03 20.51 -11.74
CA PHE A 380 -7.00 19.59 -11.25
C PHE A 380 -5.88 19.36 -12.26
N ALA A 381 -6.22 19.24 -13.54
CA ALA A 381 -5.23 19.10 -14.62
C ALA A 381 -4.39 20.37 -14.84
N ALA A 382 -5.00 21.54 -14.62
CA ALA A 382 -4.33 22.83 -14.72
C ALA A 382 -3.41 23.14 -13.52
N ALA A 383 -3.61 22.48 -12.37
CA ALA A 383 -2.78 22.68 -11.19
C ALA A 383 -1.31 22.27 -11.43
N GLU A 384 -0.37 23.07 -10.95
CA GLU A 384 1.05 22.70 -10.98
C GLU A 384 1.34 21.56 -10.00
N LYS A 385 0.73 21.64 -8.81
CA LYS A 385 0.83 20.63 -7.76
C LYS A 385 -0.54 20.16 -7.30
N GLY A 386 -1.01 19.09 -7.95
CA GLY A 386 -2.24 18.38 -7.60
C GLY A 386 -1.99 17.22 -6.65
N GLN A 387 -2.61 17.23 -5.47
CA GLN A 387 -2.61 16.10 -4.54
C GLN A 387 -4.00 15.49 -4.36
N TRP A 388 -4.05 14.18 -4.16
CA TRP A 388 -5.29 13.43 -3.96
C TRP A 388 -5.17 12.51 -2.75
N PHE A 389 -6.03 12.71 -1.77
CA PHE A 389 -6.11 11.90 -0.56
C PHE A 389 -7.26 10.91 -0.61
N THR A 390 -6.96 9.66 -0.24
CA THR A 390 -7.97 8.66 0.13
C THR A 390 -7.70 8.10 1.53
N GLY A 391 -8.61 7.28 2.03
CA GLY A 391 -8.51 6.67 3.35
C GLY A 391 -9.58 5.63 3.60
N GLU A 392 -9.99 5.50 4.85
CA GLU A 392 -10.85 4.42 5.35
C GLU A 392 -12.23 4.41 4.66
N GLY A 393 -12.76 5.58 4.28
CA GLY A 393 -14.02 5.67 3.52
C GLY A 393 -13.96 5.04 2.13
N ILE A 394 -12.75 4.74 1.64
CA ILE A 394 -12.48 4.01 0.39
C ILE A 394 -11.95 2.60 0.69
N ASN A 395 -10.96 2.47 1.57
CA ASN A 395 -10.26 1.20 1.78
C ASN A 395 -11.18 0.10 2.35
N HIS A 396 -12.25 0.47 3.04
CA HIS A 396 -13.17 -0.49 3.66
C HIS A 396 -14.29 -0.95 2.72
N TRP A 397 -14.20 -0.64 1.43
CA TRP A 397 -15.08 -1.15 0.40
C TRP A 397 -14.42 -2.28 -0.37
N PHE A 398 -15.21 -3.30 -0.71
CA PHE A 398 -14.72 -4.51 -1.38
C PHE A 398 -14.01 -4.24 -2.72
N HIS A 399 -14.50 -3.27 -3.52
CA HIS A 399 -13.94 -2.95 -4.85
C HIS A 399 -13.40 -1.52 -4.97
N SER A 400 -13.73 -0.60 -4.06
CA SER A 400 -13.13 0.75 -4.15
C SER A 400 -11.71 0.77 -3.56
N ASN A 401 -11.37 -0.20 -2.71
CA ASN A 401 -10.04 -0.31 -2.12
C ASN A 401 -8.94 -0.68 -3.14
N ASP A 402 -9.29 -1.19 -4.32
CA ASP A 402 -8.35 -1.45 -5.40
C ASP A 402 -8.62 -0.55 -6.61
N ALA A 403 -9.85 -0.55 -7.13
CA ALA A 403 -10.18 0.12 -8.39
C ALA A 403 -9.97 1.63 -8.31
N LEU A 404 -10.51 2.31 -7.29
CA LEU A 404 -10.33 3.76 -7.15
C LEU A 404 -8.86 4.12 -7.02
N GLN A 405 -8.11 3.42 -6.16
CA GLN A 405 -6.73 3.75 -5.88
C GLN A 405 -5.84 3.63 -7.13
N ARG A 406 -6.06 2.57 -7.92
CA ARG A 406 -5.38 2.37 -9.22
C ARG A 406 -5.74 3.46 -10.21
N THR A 407 -7.01 3.86 -10.29
CA THR A 407 -7.43 4.96 -11.16
C THR A 407 -6.86 6.31 -10.73
N VAL A 408 -6.79 6.59 -9.43
CA VAL A 408 -6.16 7.83 -8.92
C VAL A 408 -4.67 7.84 -9.26
N PHE A 409 -3.97 6.71 -9.13
CA PHE A 409 -2.60 6.60 -9.62
C PHE A 409 -2.50 6.86 -11.12
N PHE A 410 -3.40 6.28 -11.93
CA PHE A 410 -3.44 6.50 -13.37
C PHE A 410 -3.59 8.00 -13.71
N VAL A 411 -4.54 8.69 -13.08
CA VAL A 411 -4.72 10.15 -13.22
C VAL A 411 -3.46 10.93 -12.80
N GLN A 412 -2.90 10.63 -11.63
CA GLN A 412 -1.73 11.33 -11.13
C GLN A 412 -0.48 11.10 -11.99
N SER A 413 -0.35 9.91 -12.58
CA SER A 413 0.69 9.59 -13.55
C SER A 413 0.49 10.39 -14.84
N MET A 414 -0.72 10.46 -15.40
CA MET A 414 -1.03 11.27 -16.60
C MET A 414 -0.68 12.74 -16.41
N LEU A 415 -0.88 13.28 -15.22
CA LEU A 415 -0.57 14.68 -14.91
C LEU A 415 0.89 14.90 -14.47
N GLY A 416 1.67 13.83 -14.31
CA GLY A 416 3.07 13.90 -13.88
C GLY A 416 3.23 14.40 -12.45
N ASN A 417 2.30 14.07 -11.56
CA ASN A 417 2.28 14.53 -10.16
C ASN A 417 3.05 13.60 -9.21
N ILE A 418 3.31 12.35 -9.61
CA ILE A 418 4.02 11.35 -8.80
C ILE A 418 5.47 11.80 -8.53
N GLY A 419 5.92 11.63 -7.28
CA GLY A 419 7.30 11.91 -6.85
C GLY A 419 7.59 13.39 -6.55
N LYS A 420 6.64 14.30 -6.77
CA LYS A 420 6.82 15.73 -6.47
C LYS A 420 6.32 16.08 -5.07
N ARG A 421 7.06 16.93 -4.35
CA ARG A 421 6.61 17.44 -3.05
C ARG A 421 5.34 18.30 -3.22
N GLY A 422 4.30 17.98 -2.44
CA GLY A 422 2.99 18.65 -2.53
C GLY A 422 2.10 18.17 -3.68
N ALA A 423 2.47 17.09 -4.37
CA ALA A 423 1.65 16.51 -5.43
C ALA A 423 1.72 14.98 -5.42
N GLY A 424 0.69 14.33 -5.97
CA GLY A 424 0.59 12.88 -6.06
C GLY A 424 -0.54 12.30 -5.21
N TYR A 425 -0.56 10.98 -5.11
CA TYR A 425 -1.60 10.23 -4.42
C TYR A 425 -1.13 9.77 -3.04
N TYR A 426 -1.97 9.97 -2.03
CA TYR A 426 -1.64 9.62 -0.65
C TYR A 426 -2.84 8.94 0.02
N ASN A 427 -2.60 7.78 0.65
CA ASN A 427 -3.61 7.02 1.37
C ASN A 427 -3.29 7.04 2.86
N TYR A 428 -4.13 7.70 3.65
CA TYR A 428 -3.94 7.74 5.11
C TYR A 428 -4.97 6.88 5.81
N SER A 429 -4.51 5.95 6.61
CA SER A 429 -5.35 5.13 7.49
C SER A 429 -4.81 5.19 8.93
N GLY A 430 -4.64 4.04 9.59
CA GLY A 430 -3.98 3.92 10.88
C GLY A 430 -2.48 4.27 10.89
N GLN A 431 -1.81 3.93 11.98
CA GLN A 431 -0.38 4.12 12.13
C GLN A 431 0.33 2.84 11.68
N TYR A 432 0.48 2.65 10.37
CA TYR A 432 1.02 1.43 9.74
C TYR A 432 2.51 1.50 9.41
N LYS A 433 3.06 2.71 9.29
CA LYS A 433 4.45 2.94 8.91
C LYS A 433 5.31 3.06 10.16
N ILE A 434 6.30 2.18 10.26
CA ILE A 434 7.40 2.27 11.22
C ILE A 434 8.63 2.70 10.42
N GLU A 435 9.24 3.82 10.77
CA GLU A 435 10.59 4.13 10.29
C GLU A 435 11.60 3.43 11.20
N LEU A 436 12.36 2.52 10.61
CA LEU A 436 13.29 1.65 11.29
C LEU A 436 14.57 2.45 11.60
N LEU A 437 14.87 2.66 12.87
CA LEU A 437 16.26 2.60 13.32
C LEU A 437 16.71 1.16 13.08
N ASP A 438 17.80 0.94 12.36
CA ASP A 438 18.29 -0.33 11.75
C ASP A 438 18.33 -1.61 12.65
N GLY A 439 17.93 -1.56 13.92
CA GLY A 439 17.96 -2.69 14.84
C GLY A 439 16.67 -3.51 14.99
N TYR A 440 15.50 -3.03 14.55
CA TYR A 440 14.24 -3.73 14.84
C TYR A 440 14.10 -5.13 14.19
N PRO A 441 14.46 -5.35 12.90
CA PRO A 441 14.42 -6.69 12.31
C PRO A 441 15.40 -7.65 13.01
N ALA A 442 16.59 -7.17 13.39
CA ALA A 442 17.57 -7.95 14.15
C ALA A 442 17.09 -8.24 15.59
N TYR A 443 16.34 -7.32 16.20
CA TYR A 443 15.74 -7.50 17.52
C TYR A 443 14.61 -8.54 17.51
N VAL A 444 13.73 -8.50 16.51
CA VAL A 444 12.59 -9.43 16.43
C VAL A 444 13.01 -10.81 15.89
N ASN A 445 14.08 -10.87 15.09
CA ASN A 445 14.60 -12.08 14.48
C ASN A 445 16.14 -12.18 14.63
N PRO A 446 16.66 -12.50 15.82
CA PRO A 446 18.10 -12.57 16.07
C PRO A 446 18.79 -13.75 15.38
N ASP A 447 18.04 -14.82 15.07
CA ASP A 447 18.58 -16.09 14.58
C ASP A 447 18.40 -16.26 13.05
N GLY A 448 17.88 -15.24 12.37
CA GLY A 448 17.61 -15.25 10.92
C GLY A 448 16.40 -16.12 10.50
N ASN A 449 15.86 -16.94 11.40
CA ASN A 449 14.64 -17.71 11.18
C ASN A 449 13.44 -16.77 11.19
N ALA A 450 12.95 -16.38 10.01
CA ALA A 450 11.69 -15.66 9.91
C ALA A 450 10.61 -16.45 10.65
N ALA A 451 9.93 -15.84 11.63
CA ALA A 451 8.65 -16.37 12.06
C ALA A 451 7.81 -16.58 10.80
N HIS A 452 7.19 -17.75 10.63
CA HIS A 452 6.31 -18.00 9.50
C HIS A 452 5.19 -16.94 9.52
N GLY A 453 5.30 -15.91 8.69
CA GLY A 453 4.43 -14.72 8.68
C GLY A 453 5.11 -13.37 8.92
N MET A 454 6.41 -13.31 9.21
CA MET A 454 7.12 -12.05 9.42
C MET A 454 7.30 -11.31 8.09
N TYR A 455 6.58 -10.18 7.92
CA TYR A 455 6.65 -9.32 6.73
C TYR A 455 7.57 -8.10 6.95
N PRO A 456 8.83 -8.13 6.48
CA PRO A 456 9.49 -6.96 5.93
C PRO A 456 9.16 -6.90 4.43
N GLY A 457 8.08 -6.18 4.11
CA GLY A 457 7.67 -5.72 2.78
C GLY A 457 8.17 -6.47 1.54
N TYR A 458 7.52 -7.58 1.18
CA TYR A 458 7.30 -7.98 -0.22
C TYR A 458 6.00 -8.79 -0.27
N ALA A 459 4.87 -8.15 -0.54
CA ALA A 459 3.63 -8.87 -0.83
C ALA A 459 3.74 -9.44 -2.25
N PHE A 460 3.92 -10.75 -2.35
CA PHE A 460 3.59 -11.45 -3.58
C PHE A 460 2.07 -11.47 -3.71
N ALA A 461 1.54 -10.71 -4.67
CA ALA A 461 0.17 -10.86 -5.13
C ALA A 461 0.20 -11.17 -6.63
N PHE A 462 0.08 -12.46 -6.98
CA PHE A 462 -0.38 -12.89 -8.29
C PHE A 462 -1.73 -13.56 -8.10
N PHE A 463 -2.82 -12.82 -8.30
CA PHE A 463 -4.10 -13.41 -8.64
C PHE A 463 -4.39 -13.05 -10.09
N GLY A 464 -3.90 -13.92 -10.97
CA GLY A 464 -4.16 -13.91 -12.40
C GLY A 464 -4.36 -15.35 -12.87
N GLY A 465 -5.57 -15.85 -12.68
CA GLY A 465 -6.00 -17.18 -13.12
C GLY A 465 -7.53 -17.23 -13.05
N GLU A 466 -8.14 -17.59 -14.17
CA GLU A 466 -9.58 -17.54 -14.43
C GLU A 466 -10.39 -18.41 -13.45
N THR A 467 -11.60 -17.94 -13.10
CA THR A 467 -12.67 -18.59 -12.32
C THR A 467 -12.43 -18.87 -10.83
N LEU A 468 -12.91 -17.97 -9.97
CA LEU A 468 -13.45 -18.32 -8.66
C LEU A 468 -14.95 -18.60 -8.86
N ASP A 469 -15.35 -19.87 -8.89
CA ASP A 469 -16.77 -20.27 -8.80
C ASP A 469 -17.13 -20.41 -7.31
N PRO A 470 -17.97 -19.51 -6.73
CA PRO A 470 -18.36 -19.57 -5.34
C PRO A 470 -19.47 -20.61 -5.05
N THR A 471 -19.82 -21.50 -5.99
CA THR A 471 -21.00 -22.37 -5.88
C THR A 471 -20.76 -23.84 -6.27
N THR A 472 -20.04 -24.60 -5.46
CA THR A 472 -20.24 -26.07 -5.44
C THR A 472 -20.23 -26.65 -4.03
N SER A 473 -21.41 -26.64 -3.41
CA SER A 473 -21.81 -27.67 -2.45
C SER A 473 -22.12 -28.95 -3.21
N ALA A 474 -21.36 -30.03 -2.99
CA ALA A 474 -21.84 -31.40 -2.81
C ALA A 474 -20.72 -32.43 -3.06
N ALA A 475 -20.57 -33.32 -2.08
CA ALA A 475 -19.97 -34.64 -2.09
C ALA A 475 -19.48 -35.23 -3.43
N THR A 476 -18.25 -35.74 -3.43
CA THR A 476 -18.03 -37.20 -3.49
C THR A 476 -16.60 -37.56 -3.12
N SER A 477 -16.49 -38.52 -2.21
CA SER A 477 -15.28 -39.24 -1.83
C SER A 477 -14.65 -39.96 -3.03
N THR A 478 -13.33 -39.90 -3.17
CA THR A 478 -12.49 -41.10 -3.32
C THR A 478 -11.04 -40.73 -3.02
N ALA A 479 -10.45 -41.47 -2.09
CA ALA A 479 -9.05 -41.42 -1.72
C ALA A 479 -8.12 -41.75 -2.90
N ASN A 480 -6.96 -41.10 -2.94
CA ASN A 480 -5.73 -41.77 -3.37
C ASN A 480 -4.55 -41.22 -2.55
N SER A 481 -4.10 -42.07 -1.64
CA SER A 481 -2.89 -41.92 -0.84
C SER A 481 -1.65 -42.09 -1.71
N THR A 482 -0.76 -41.10 -1.69
CA THR A 482 0.64 -41.32 -2.08
C THR A 482 1.53 -40.83 -0.94
N SER A 483 2.00 -41.80 -0.15
CA SER A 483 2.89 -41.61 0.99
C SER A 483 4.24 -41.02 0.56
N CYS A 484 4.63 -39.88 1.12
CA CYS A 484 6.00 -39.40 1.05
C CYS A 484 6.78 -40.02 2.22
N ARG A 485 7.68 -40.97 1.93
CA ARG A 485 8.54 -41.63 2.93
C ARG A 485 9.55 -40.63 3.51
N ARG A 486 9.54 -40.44 4.83
CA ARG A 486 10.61 -39.75 5.57
C ARG A 486 11.89 -40.61 5.58
N ALA A 487 13.03 -39.97 5.36
CA ALA A 487 14.35 -40.51 5.65
C ALA A 487 14.61 -40.48 7.16
N THR A 488 15.02 -41.61 7.71
CA THR A 488 15.43 -41.79 9.11
C THR A 488 16.84 -41.22 9.33
N PRO A 489 17.14 -40.51 10.43
CA PRO A 489 18.52 -40.19 10.79
C PRO A 489 19.19 -41.41 11.43
N THR A 490 20.38 -41.77 10.94
CA THR A 490 21.27 -42.74 11.57
C THR A 490 21.89 -42.18 12.84
N ASN A 491 21.79 -42.95 13.93
CA ASN A 491 22.52 -42.76 15.18
C ASN A 491 24.02 -42.55 14.97
N ARG A 492 24.57 -41.51 15.61
CA ARG A 492 25.80 -41.62 16.42
C ARG A 492 25.88 -40.47 17.42
#